data_AF-A0A7J4TE40-F1
#
_entry.id   AF-A0A7J4TE40-F1
#
_cell.length_a   1.000
_cell.length_b   1.000
_cell.length_c   1.000
_cell.angle_alpha   90.00
_cell.angle_beta   90.00
_cell.angle_gamma   90.00
#
_symmetry.space_group_name_H-M   'P 1'
#
loop_
_entity.id
_entity.type
_entity.pdbx_description
1 polymer ?
#
loop_
_entity_poly.entity_id
_entity_poly.type
_entity_poly.pdbx_seq_one_letter_code
_entity_poly.pdbx_strand_id
1 'polypeptide(L)'
;MDAGSAVGITAAWLNLILAVILVIMVVRLLRTKSNTLFISPWQWLLFSLAVFFIEEVVAIMDLVGTFDAPKIFFPIFEIVIISSFLYMLLLQIQFMRMQQN
;
A
#
# COMPACT_ATOMS: atom_id res chain seq x y z
N MET A 1 11.18 -0.61 28.79
CA MET A 1 10.63 -0.24 27.47
C MET A 1 10.35 1.24 27.51
N ASP A 2 11.02 2.02 26.68
CA ASP A 2 10.79 3.46 26.60
C ASP A 2 9.48 3.74 25.86
N ALA A 3 8.80 4.85 26.17
CA ALA A 3 7.52 5.20 25.55
C ALA A 3 7.57 5.17 24.01
N GLY A 4 8.70 5.58 23.40
CA GLY A 4 8.90 5.50 21.96
C GLY A 4 8.89 4.07 21.39
N SER A 5 9.48 3.11 22.11
CA SER A 5 9.49 1.70 21.71
C SER A 5 8.09 1.07 21.75
N ALA A 6 7.29 1.42 22.76
CA ALA A 6 5.91 0.96 22.88
C ALA A 6 5.01 1.53 21.76
N VAL A 7 5.22 2.79 21.39
CA VAL A 7 4.51 3.43 20.27
C VAL A 7 4.86 2.77 18.94
N GLY A 8 6.14 2.49 18.67
CA GLY A 8 6.56 1.84 17.43
C GLY A 8 5.96 0.45 17.24
N ILE A 9 5.95 -0.37 18.29
CA ILE A 9 5.33 -1.71 18.25
C ILE A 9 3.83 -1.60 18.00
N THR A 10 3.15 -0.71 18.72
CA THR A 10 1.70 -0.53 18.58
C THR A 10 1.34 -0.04 17.17
N ALA A 11 2.14 0.86 16.60
CA ALA A 11 1.95 1.37 15.25
C ALA A 11 2.06 0.26 14.20
N ALA A 12 3.07 -0.62 14.30
CA ALA A 12 3.24 -1.74 13.37
C ALA A 12 2.02 -2.69 13.37
N TRP A 13 1.48 -3.03 14.54
CA TRP A 13 0.27 -3.84 14.63
C TRP A 13 -0.98 -3.15 14.07
N LEU A 14 -1.12 -1.83 14.28
CA LEU A 14 -2.23 -1.06 13.70
C LEU A 14 -2.13 -0.98 12.17
N ASN A 15 -0.93 -0.77 11.63
CA ASN A 15 -0.70 -0.77 10.19
C ASN A 15 -1.03 -2.12 9.55
N LEU A 16 -0.69 -3.23 10.22
CA LEU A 16 -1.09 -4.56 9.76
C LEU A 16 -2.60 -4.73 9.66
N ILE A 17 -3.33 -4.33 10.71
CA ILE A 17 -4.79 -4.42 10.73
C ILE A 17 -5.36 -3.58 9.59
N LEU A 18 -4.83 -2.38 9.38
CA LEU A 18 -5.22 -1.52 8.27
C LEU A 18 -4.93 -2.20 6.92
N ALA A 19 -3.77 -2.82 6.76
CA ALA A 19 -3.38 -3.54 5.55
C ALA A 19 -4.33 -4.71 5.26
N VAL A 20 -4.74 -5.47 6.28
CA VAL A 20 -5.74 -6.54 6.14
C VAL A 20 -7.11 -5.99 5.72
N ILE A 21 -7.57 -4.90 6.35
CA ILE A 21 -8.84 -4.24 5.98
C ILE A 21 -8.80 -3.79 4.52
N LEU A 22 -7.70 -3.18 4.11
CA LEU A 22 -7.48 -2.73 2.73
C LEU A 22 -7.52 -3.90 1.75
N VAL A 23 -6.88 -5.04 2.06
CA VAL A 23 -6.97 -6.26 1.23
C VAL A 23 -8.42 -6.75 1.11
N ILE A 24 -9.19 -6.78 2.20
CA ILE A 24 -10.61 -7.17 2.16
C ILE A 24 -11.41 -6.23 1.26
N MET A 25 -11.18 -4.92 1.35
CA MET A 25 -11.84 -3.92 0.51
C MET A 25 -11.47 -4.13 -0.97
N VAL A 26 -10.20 -4.36 -1.28
CA VAL A 26 -9.72 -4.66 -2.64
C VAL A 26 -10.37 -5.93 -3.20
N VAL A 27 -10.42 -7.01 -2.43
CA VAL A 27 -11.06 -8.26 -2.87
C VAL A 27 -12.55 -8.04 -3.15
N ARG A 28 -13.25 -7.27 -2.31
CA ARG A 28 -14.65 -6.90 -2.55
C ARG A 28 -14.82 -6.03 -3.80
N LEU A 29 -13.90 -5.09 -4.00
CA LEU A 29 -13.88 -4.21 -5.17
C LEU A 29 -13.70 -5.03 -6.46
N LEU A 30 -12.75 -5.97 -6.49
CA LEU A 30 -12.49 -6.86 -7.62
C LEU A 30 -13.66 -7.82 -7.93
N ARG A 31 -14.44 -8.20 -6.90
CA ARG A 31 -15.65 -9.01 -7.07
C ARG A 31 -16.85 -8.22 -7.60
N THR A 32 -16.78 -6.90 -7.58
CA THR A 32 -17.84 -6.05 -8.12
C THR A 32 -17.72 -6.04 -9.65
N LYS A 33 -18.76 -6.51 -10.37
CA LYS A 33 -18.82 -6.64 -11.84
C LYS A 33 -18.84 -5.30 -12.61
N SER A 34 -18.18 -4.26 -12.11
CA SER A 34 -18.09 -2.99 -12.82
C SER A 34 -16.88 -2.99 -13.74
N ASN A 35 -17.08 -3.04 -15.06
CA ASN A 35 -15.98 -2.96 -16.04
C ASN A 35 -15.18 -1.64 -15.94
N THR A 36 -15.75 -0.60 -15.31
CA THR A 36 -15.10 0.69 -15.07
C THR A 36 -14.07 0.68 -13.93
N LEU A 37 -13.94 -0.41 -13.18
CA LEU A 37 -12.93 -0.54 -12.12
C LEU A 37 -11.53 -0.88 -12.65
N PHE A 38 -11.44 -1.33 -13.91
CA PHE A 38 -10.18 -1.68 -14.57
C PHE A 38 -9.58 -0.52 -15.39
N ILE A 39 -9.96 0.73 -15.09
CA ILE A 39 -9.29 1.90 -15.66
C ILE A 39 -7.87 1.96 -15.06
N SER A 40 -6.86 2.25 -15.88
CA SER A 40 -5.43 2.21 -15.51
C SER A 40 -5.07 2.82 -14.13
N PRO A 41 -5.63 3.95 -13.65
CA PRO A 41 -5.31 4.48 -12.31
C PRO A 41 -5.58 3.47 -11.18
N TRP A 42 -6.69 2.74 -11.25
CA TRP A 42 -7.02 1.75 -10.22
C TRP A 42 -6.02 0.58 -10.19
N GLN A 43 -5.45 0.21 -11.34
CA GLN A 43 -4.41 -0.82 -11.40
C GLN A 43 -3.15 -0.39 -10.64
N TRP A 44 -2.76 0.89 -10.77
CA TRP A 44 -1.64 1.45 -10.02
C TRP A 44 -1.92 1.56 -8.53
N LEU A 45 -3.14 1.93 -8.14
CA LEU A 45 -3.56 1.91 -6.73
C LEU A 45 -3.45 0.51 -6.14
N LEU A 46 -3.94 -0.50 -6.84
CA LEU A 46 -3.86 -1.90 -6.42
C LEU A 46 -2.42 -2.39 -6.34
N PHE A 47 -1.56 -1.98 -7.28
CA PHE A 47 -0.14 -2.28 -7.25
C PHE A 47 0.55 -1.66 -6.03
N SER A 48 0.38 -0.35 -5.78
CA SER A 48 0.94 0.33 -4.60
C SER A 48 0.49 -0.34 -3.30
N LEU A 49 -0.78 -0.73 -3.22
CA LEU A 49 -1.36 -1.36 -2.03
C LEU A 49 -0.81 -2.77 -1.81
N ALA A 50 -0.54 -3.53 -2.88
CA ALA A 50 0.14 -4.81 -2.79
C ALA A 50 1.59 -4.66 -2.29
N VAL A 51 2.32 -3.65 -2.79
CA VAL A 51 3.69 -3.35 -2.34
C VAL A 51 3.69 -2.96 -0.85
N PHE A 52 2.77 -2.09 -0.44
CA PHE A 52 2.59 -1.71 0.97
C PHE A 52 2.27 -2.92 1.87
N PHE A 53 1.40 -3.83 1.41
CA PHE A 53 1.10 -5.05 2.17
C PHE A 53 2.35 -5.92 2.36
N ILE A 54 3.19 -6.06 1.33
CA ILE A 54 4.44 -6.81 1.42
C ILE A 54 5.40 -6.14 2.41
N GLU A 55 5.54 -4.83 2.36
CA GLU A 55 6.38 -4.05 3.28
C GLU A 55 5.98 -4.29 4.75
N GLU A 56 4.68 -4.20 5.07
CA GLU A 56 4.18 -4.41 6.42
C GLU A 56 4.38 -5.86 6.91
N VAL A 57 4.21 -6.85 6.02
CA VAL A 57 4.52 -8.26 6.34
C VAL A 57 6.00 -8.42 6.68
N VAL A 58 6.90 -7.82 5.88
CA VAL A 58 8.35 -7.85 6.14
C VAL A 58 8.69 -7.13 7.45
N ALA A 59 8.06 -5.98 7.73
CA ALA A 59 8.25 -5.24 8.97
C ALA A 59 7.91 -6.06 10.21
N ILE A 60 6.84 -6.85 10.16
CA ILE A 60 6.45 -7.73 11.26
C ILE A 60 7.37 -8.92 11.39
N MET A 61 7.81 -9.51 10.27
CA MET A 61 8.77 -10.62 10.31
C MET A 61 10.11 -10.18 10.93
N ASP A 62 10.53 -8.94 10.68
CA ASP A 62 11.67 -8.30 11.35
C ASP A 62 11.39 -8.06 12.84
N LEU A 63 10.22 -7.52 13.17
CA LEU A 63 9.82 -7.24 14.56
C LEU A 63 9.73 -8.50 15.44
N VAL A 64 9.22 -9.61 14.88
CA VAL A 64 9.04 -10.89 15.59
C VAL A 64 10.33 -11.72 15.57
N GLY A 65 11.36 -11.29 14.83
CA GLY A 65 12.66 -11.95 14.75
C GLY A 65 12.67 -13.21 13.87
N THR A 66 11.67 -13.38 13.01
CA THR A 66 11.59 -14.49 12.04
C THR A 66 12.44 -14.23 10.79
N PHE A 67 12.73 -12.97 10.47
CA PHE A 67 13.54 -12.57 9.32
C PHE A 67 14.17 -11.19 9.55
N ASP A 68 15.50 -11.12 9.64
CA ASP A 68 16.23 -9.85 9.73
C ASP A 68 16.24 -9.16 8.35
N ALA A 69 15.31 -8.23 8.15
CA ALA A 69 15.18 -7.52 6.90
C ALA A 69 16.29 -6.45 6.79
N PRO A 70 17.04 -6.39 5.66
CA PRO A 70 17.94 -5.28 5.42
C PRO A 70 17.20 -3.94 5.51
N LYS A 71 17.66 -3.04 6.40
CA LYS A 71 17.02 -1.73 6.64
C LYS A 71 16.85 -0.87 5.38
N ILE A 72 17.64 -1.13 4.34
CA ILE A 72 17.55 -0.48 3.03
C ILE A 72 16.26 -0.82 2.28
N PHE A 73 15.58 -1.94 2.60
CA PHE A 73 14.38 -2.35 1.90
C PHE A 73 13.16 -1.47 2.19
N PHE A 74 12.98 -1.01 3.44
CA PHE A 74 11.88 -0.11 3.80
C PHE A 74 11.83 1.18 2.95
N PRO A 75 12.92 1.99 2.86
CA PRO A 75 12.88 3.17 2.00
C PRO A 75 12.74 2.84 0.50
N ILE A 76 13.20 1.66 0.05
CA ILE A 76 12.96 1.22 -1.33
C ILE A 76 11.46 0.96 -1.56
N PHE A 77 10.80 0.26 -0.64
CA PHE A 77 9.35 0.03 -0.70
C PHE A 77 8.57 1.35 -0.68
N GLU A 78 8.91 2.26 0.23
CA GLU A 78 8.30 3.59 0.30
C GLU A 78 8.42 4.36 -1.03
N ILE A 79 9.61 4.39 -1.64
CA ILE A 79 9.83 5.07 -2.92
C ILE A 79 8.96 4.46 -4.03
N VAL A 80 8.84 3.12 -4.08
CA VAL A 80 7.99 2.43 -5.06
C VAL A 80 6.53 2.78 -4.86
N ILE A 81 6.05 2.78 -3.61
CA ILE A 81 4.66 3.12 -3.26
C ILE A 81 4.37 4.58 -3.65
N ILE A 82 5.19 5.53 -3.22
CA ILE A 82 5.01 6.97 -3.48
C ILE A 82 5.04 7.23 -4.99
N SER A 83 6.02 6.67 -5.71
CA SER A 83 6.15 6.86 -7.16
C SER A 83 4.93 6.31 -7.90
N SER A 84 4.43 5.14 -7.49
CA SER A 84 3.24 4.53 -8.08
C SER A 84 1.97 5.35 -7.80
N PHE A 85 1.83 5.90 -6.59
CA PHE A 85 0.74 6.83 -6.26
C PHE A 85 0.81 8.14 -7.05
N LEU A 86 2.01 8.73 -7.19
CA LEU A 86 2.20 9.95 -8.01
C LEU A 86 1.84 9.69 -9.47
N TYR A 87 2.27 8.57 -10.03
CA TYR A 87 1.94 8.19 -11.39
C TYR A 87 0.43 8.00 -11.58
N MET A 88 -0.22 7.32 -10.64
CA MET A 88 -1.68 7.18 -10.62
C MET A 88 -2.39 8.54 -10.62
N LEU A 89 -1.96 9.48 -9.78
CA LEU A 89 -2.56 10.81 -9.71
C LEU A 89 -2.42 11.57 -11.04
N LEU A 90 -1.25 11.49 -11.68
CA LEU A 90 -1.02 12.10 -12.98
C LEU A 90 -1.93 11.50 -14.06
N LEU A 91 -2.07 10.17 -14.08
CA LEU A 91 -3.02 9.50 -14.98
C LEU A 91 -4.44 9.97 -14.73
N GLN A 92 -4.88 10.06 -13.47
CA GLN A 92 -6.22 10.51 -13.12
C GLN A 92 -6.48 11.95 -13.58
N ILE A 93 -5.51 12.85 -13.41
CA ILE A 93 -5.59 14.24 -13.91
C ILE A 93 -5.74 14.25 -15.43
N GLN A 94 -4.97 13.42 -16.13
CA GLN A 94 -5.04 13.32 -17.58
C GLN A 94 -6.41 12.80 -18.05
N PHE A 95 -6.94 11.76 -17.41
CA PHE A 95 -8.28 11.23 -17.70
C PHE A 95 -9.38 12.28 -17.50
N MET A 96 -9.32 13.06 -16.40
CA MET A 96 -10.30 14.12 -16.14
C MET A 96 -10.24 15.24 -17.20
N ARG A 97 -9.04 15.62 -17.65
CA ARG A 97 -8.88 16.62 -18.71
C ARG A 97 -9.45 16.15 -20.05
N MET A 98 -9.31 14.87 -20.39
CA MET A 98 -9.87 14.32 -21.63
C MET A 98 -11.40 14.29 -21.63
N GLN A 99 -12.05 14.14 -20.47
CA GLN A 99 -13.52 14.14 -20.37
C GLN A 99 -14.16 15.54 -20.43
N GLN A 100 -13.37 16.61 -20.34
CA GLN A 100 -13.86 18.01 -20.40
C GLN A 100 -13.81 18.63 -21.80
N ASN A 101 -13.23 17.93 -22.79
CA ASN A 101 -13.21 18.32 -24.21
C ASN A 101 -14.14 17.41 -25.03
#